data_AF-A0A971XFL2-F1
#
_entry.id   AF-A0A971XFL2-F1
#
_cell.length_a   1.000
_cell.length_b   1.000
_cell.length_c   1.000
_cell.angle_alpha   90.00
_cell.angle_beta   90.00
_cell.angle_gamma   90.00
#
_symmetry.space_group_name_H-M   'P 1'
#
loop_
_entity.id
_entity.type
_entity.pdbx_description
1 polymer ?
#
loop_
_entity_poly.entity_id
_entity_poly.type
_entity_poly.pdbx_seq_one_letter_code
_entity_poly.pdbx_strand_id
1 'polypeptide(L)'
;MEQNSKEVIKSTTMELVDYKPFYKIENAWIENDILKIKISFIGNKKIPEFTLIWNGALMKSLPPKAVLILQPDNNTIPTGKKQVNMTLSFDLKELKETNYDEIVLLIKDYNTQLHYKPIKN
;
A
#
# COMPACT_ATOMS: atom_id res chain seq x y z
N MET A 1 3.75 -10.24 12.69
CA MET A 1 4.74 -9.13 12.74
C MET A 1 4.03 -7.87 12.30
N GLU A 2 4.49 -6.71 12.74
CA GLU A 2 3.85 -5.43 12.41
C GLU A 2 4.93 -4.41 12.03
N GLN A 3 4.64 -3.62 11.02
CA GLN A 3 5.41 -2.42 10.71
C GLN A 3 4.73 -1.22 11.36
N ASN A 4 5.53 -0.30 11.90
CA ASN A 4 5.03 1.01 12.30
C ASN A 4 4.39 1.74 11.11
N SER A 5 3.45 2.64 11.40
CA SER A 5 2.81 3.42 10.35
C SER A 5 3.82 4.25 9.57
N LYS A 6 3.68 4.28 8.25
CA LYS A 6 4.45 5.14 7.34
C LYS A 6 3.50 5.99 6.51
N GLU A 7 3.93 7.16 6.06
CA GLU A 7 3.13 7.96 5.11
C GLU A 7 3.15 7.31 3.72
N VAL A 8 2.05 7.47 2.97
CA VAL A 8 2.04 7.13 1.54
C VAL A 8 2.97 8.10 0.81
N ILE A 9 3.87 7.57 -0.02
CA ILE A 9 4.79 8.40 -0.79
C ILE A 9 4.14 8.80 -2.12
N LYS A 10 3.96 10.10 -2.33
CA LYS A 10 3.56 10.67 -3.61
C LYS A 10 4.78 10.80 -4.53
N SER A 11 4.81 10.06 -5.64
CA SER A 11 5.94 10.09 -6.60
C SER A 11 5.47 10.17 -8.05
N THR A 12 5.88 11.21 -8.77
CA THR A 12 5.53 11.44 -10.19
C THR A 12 6.50 10.75 -11.16
N THR A 13 7.72 10.46 -10.73
CA THR A 13 8.74 9.72 -11.47
C THR A 13 8.64 8.24 -11.11
N MET A 14 7.65 7.57 -11.66
CA MET A 14 7.46 6.14 -11.44
C MET A 14 8.35 5.39 -12.42
N GLU A 15 9.62 5.18 -12.07
CA GLU A 15 10.33 4.01 -12.59
C GLU A 15 9.65 2.80 -11.97
N LEU A 16 8.56 2.35 -12.61
CA LEU A 16 7.95 1.07 -12.32
C LEU A 16 8.95 0.00 -12.73
N VAL A 17 9.93 -0.26 -11.86
CA VAL A 17 10.71 -1.48 -11.94
C VAL A 17 9.67 -2.59 -11.98
N ASP A 18 9.70 -3.38 -13.05
CA ASP A 18 8.83 -4.56 -13.21
C ASP A 18 9.25 -5.60 -12.16
N TYR A 19 8.86 -5.33 -10.93
CA TYR A 19 9.23 -6.04 -9.75
C TYR A 19 8.17 -7.11 -9.52
N LYS A 20 8.57 -8.37 -9.67
CA LYS A 20 7.75 -9.50 -9.28
C LYS A 20 7.74 -9.59 -7.74
N PRO A 21 6.60 -9.38 -7.07
CA PRO A 21 6.57 -9.40 -5.61
C PRO A 21 6.91 -10.80 -5.06
N PHE A 22 7.79 -10.85 -4.05
CA PHE A 22 8.04 -12.08 -3.27
C PHE A 22 6.95 -12.33 -2.22
N TYR A 23 6.03 -11.38 -2.06
CA TYR A 23 4.98 -11.40 -1.06
C TYR A 23 3.61 -11.52 -1.74
N LYS A 24 2.62 -11.91 -0.94
CA LYS A 24 1.20 -11.94 -1.32
C LYS A 24 0.42 -11.01 -0.40
N ILE A 25 -0.47 -10.21 -0.97
CA ILE A 25 -1.45 -9.44 -0.19
C ILE A 25 -2.59 -10.39 0.18
N GLU A 26 -2.77 -10.63 1.47
CA GLU A 26 -3.82 -11.51 2.00
C GLU A 26 -5.10 -10.74 2.28
N ASN A 27 -4.99 -9.52 2.80
CA ASN A 27 -6.12 -8.66 3.09
C ASN A 27 -5.68 -7.19 3.14
N ALA A 28 -6.61 -6.27 2.92
CA ALA A 28 -6.39 -4.85 3.17
C ALA A 28 -7.69 -4.19 3.66
N TRP A 29 -7.57 -3.24 4.58
CA TRP A 29 -8.70 -2.52 5.17
C TRP A 29 -8.26 -1.13 5.64
N ILE A 30 -9.22 -0.24 5.87
CA ILE A 30 -8.97 1.13 6.31
C ILE A 30 -9.53 1.30 7.72
N GLU A 31 -8.75 1.91 8.60
CA GLU A 31 -9.13 2.24 9.97
C GLU A 31 -8.57 3.62 10.33
N ASN A 32 -9.44 4.61 10.58
CA ASN A 32 -9.06 5.96 11.00
C ASN A 32 -8.03 6.65 10.07
N ASP A 33 -8.33 6.78 8.77
CA ASP A 33 -7.41 7.31 7.73
C ASP A 33 -6.10 6.51 7.56
N ILE A 34 -5.96 5.33 8.20
CA ILE A 34 -4.82 4.43 8.04
C ILE A 34 -5.24 3.23 7.18
N LEU A 35 -4.55 3.03 6.06
CA LEU A 35 -4.64 1.82 5.27
C LEU A 35 -3.76 0.74 5.88
N LYS A 36 -4.38 -0.36 6.31
CA LYS A 36 -3.71 -1.55 6.79
C LYS A 36 -3.69 -2.61 5.70
N ILE A 37 -2.52 -3.18 5.45
CA ILE A 37 -2.33 -4.26 4.46
C ILE A 37 -1.68 -5.44 5.17
N LYS A 38 -2.36 -6.58 5.17
CA LYS A 38 -1.81 -7.85 5.65
C LYS A 38 -1.16 -8.56 4.47
N ILE A 39 0.14 -8.82 4.59
CA ILE A 39 0.91 -9.57 3.62
C ILE A 39 1.44 -10.87 4.21
N SER A 40 1.71 -11.84 3.33
CA SER A 40 2.45 -13.05 3.67
C SER A 40 3.60 -13.28 2.69
N PHE A 41 4.70 -13.86 3.19
CA PHE A 41 5.86 -14.24 2.36
C PHE A 41 6.70 -15.31 3.05
N ILE A 42 7.61 -15.93 2.30
CA ILE A 42 8.60 -16.88 2.83
C ILE A 42 9.91 -16.14 3.08
N GLY A 43 10.46 -16.31 4.29
CA GLY A 43 11.76 -15.76 4.68
C GLY A 43 11.64 -14.90 5.93
N ASN A 44 12.20 -15.36 7.04
CA ASN A 44 12.12 -14.70 8.35
C ASN A 44 13.42 -13.99 8.75
N LYS A 45 14.33 -13.78 7.79
CA LYS A 45 15.60 -13.05 7.94
C LYS A 45 15.69 -11.97 6.87
N LYS A 46 16.30 -10.83 7.20
CA LYS A 46 16.44 -9.67 6.29
C LYS A 46 15.09 -9.22 5.72
N ILE A 47 14.09 -9.12 6.59
CA ILE A 47 12.76 -8.65 6.20
C ILE A 47 12.90 -7.15 5.86
N PRO A 48 12.57 -6.72 4.63
CA PRO A 48 12.61 -5.30 4.28
C PRO A 48 11.44 -4.58 4.94
N GLU A 49 11.59 -3.26 5.05
CA GLU A 49 10.45 -2.39 5.25
C GLU A 49 9.73 -2.19 3.92
N PHE A 50 8.44 -1.86 4.00
CA PHE A 50 7.59 -1.63 2.85
C PHE A 50 7.10 -0.19 2.83
N THR A 51 7.04 0.34 1.61
CA THR A 51 6.49 1.65 1.28
C THR A 51 5.28 1.47 0.37
N LEU A 52 4.27 2.31 0.59
CA LEU A 52 3.13 2.43 -0.30
C LEU A 52 3.27 3.70 -1.13
N ILE A 53 3.25 3.55 -2.44
CA ILE A 53 3.50 4.62 -3.40
C ILE A 53 2.20 4.95 -4.13
N TRP A 54 1.89 6.23 -4.22
CA TRP A 54 0.83 6.79 -5.05
C TRP A 54 1.44 7.73 -6.07
N ASN A 55 0.99 7.67 -7.32
CA ASN A 55 1.52 8.55 -8.38
C ASN A 55 1.00 10.00 -8.32
N GLY A 56 0.20 10.35 -7.31
CA GLY A 56 -0.42 11.66 -7.18
C GLY A 56 -1.57 11.94 -8.15
N ALA A 57 -1.90 10.99 -9.02
CA ALA A 57 -2.97 11.11 -10.00
C ALA A 57 -4.20 10.31 -9.58
N LEU A 58 -5.37 10.83 -9.96
CA LEU A 58 -6.65 10.14 -9.83
C LEU A 58 -7.19 9.83 -11.22
N MET A 59 -7.67 8.61 -11.41
CA MET A 59 -8.36 8.22 -12.64
C MET A 59 -9.71 8.93 -12.70
N LYS A 60 -10.09 9.34 -13.92
CA LYS A 60 -11.39 9.98 -14.20
C LYS A 60 -12.53 8.95 -14.10
N SER A 61 -13.03 8.72 -12.90
CA SER A 61 -14.22 7.93 -12.59
C SER A 61 -15.02 8.60 -11.47
N LEU A 62 -16.24 8.13 -11.22
CA LEU A 62 -17.10 8.57 -10.12
C LEU A 62 -17.50 7.34 -9.28
N PRO A 63 -16.95 7.13 -8.07
CA PRO A 63 -15.89 7.91 -7.43
C PRO A 63 -14.53 7.82 -8.16
N PRO A 64 -13.61 8.80 -7.96
CA PRO A 64 -12.27 8.74 -8.53
C PRO A 64 -11.47 7.55 -7.98
N LYS A 65 -10.51 7.06 -8.76
CA LYS A 65 -9.66 5.93 -8.38
C LYS A 65 -8.21 6.36 -8.20
N ALA A 66 -7.60 5.95 -7.10
CA ALA A 66 -6.17 6.09 -6.84
C ALA A 66 -5.49 4.73 -7.00
N VAL A 67 -4.40 4.68 -7.76
CA VAL A 67 -3.58 3.47 -7.90
C VAL A 67 -2.43 3.54 -6.89
N LEU A 68 -2.37 2.53 -6.03
CA LEU A 68 -1.37 2.38 -4.98
C LEU A 68 -0.49 1.17 -5.29
N ILE A 69 0.80 1.32 -5.07
CA ILE A 69 1.79 0.29 -5.34
C ILE A 69 2.58 0.04 -4.08
N LEU A 70 2.52 -1.20 -3.60
CA LEU A 70 3.30 -1.64 -2.46
C LEU A 70 4.67 -2.12 -2.92
N GLN A 71 5.74 -1.58 -2.36
CA GLN A 71 7.11 -1.94 -2.71
C GLN A 71 7.99 -2.07 -1.46
N PRO A 72 8.95 -3.00 -1.44
CA PRO A 72 9.98 -3.02 -0.40
C PRO A 72 10.97 -1.85 -0.61
N ASP A 73 11.38 -1.19 0.46
CA ASP A 73 12.23 0.03 0.41
C ASP A 73 13.57 -0.20 -0.30
N ASN A 74 14.08 -1.42 -0.18
CA ASN A 74 15.23 -1.90 -0.92
C ASN A 74 14.81 -3.21 -1.59
N ASN A 75 15.32 -3.52 -2.78
CA ASN A 75 15.07 -4.80 -3.51
C ASN A 75 15.59 -6.06 -2.77
N THR A 76 15.71 -6.00 -1.44
CA THR A 76 16.06 -7.08 -0.54
C THR A 76 14.93 -8.11 -0.52
N ILE A 77 15.27 -9.34 -0.90
CA ILE A 77 14.38 -10.49 -0.78
C ILE A 77 14.64 -11.16 0.58
N PRO A 78 13.61 -11.37 1.41
CA PRO A 78 13.75 -12.11 2.67
C PRO A 78 14.36 -13.49 2.46
N THR A 79 15.14 -13.95 3.43
CA THR A 79 15.81 -15.26 3.39
C THR A 79 15.32 -16.16 4.52
N GLY A 80 15.47 -17.48 4.35
CA GLY A 80 14.98 -18.49 5.27
C GLY A 80 13.84 -19.31 4.67
N LYS A 81 13.19 -20.14 5.50
CA LYS A 81 12.17 -21.11 5.04
C LYS A 81 10.84 -20.98 5.79
N LYS A 82 10.75 -20.09 6.77
CA LYS A 82 9.52 -19.89 7.56
C LYS A 82 8.60 -18.89 6.86
N GLN A 83 7.31 -19.18 6.89
CA GLN A 83 6.28 -18.24 6.47
C GLN A 83 6.15 -17.13 7.50
N VAL A 84 6.05 -15.90 7.02
CA VAL A 84 5.85 -14.68 7.81
C VAL A 84 4.51 -14.08 7.41
N ASN A 85 3.75 -13.65 8.43
CA ASN A 85 2.56 -12.83 8.26
C ASN A 85 2.83 -11.46 8.88
N MET A 86 2.66 -10.40 8.08
CA MET A 86 3.01 -9.04 8.45
C MET A 86 1.85 -8.09 8.16
N THR A 87 1.50 -7.26 9.13
CA THR A 87 0.57 -6.16 8.94
C THR A 87 1.37 -4.87 8.73
N LEU A 88 1.12 -4.21 7.61
CA LEU A 88 1.67 -2.92 7.24
C LEU A 88 0.62 -1.85 7.50
N SER A 89 1.03 -0.66 7.93
CA SER A 89 0.14 0.47 8.19
C SER A 89 0.65 1.68 7.41
N PHE A 90 -0.25 2.34 6.68
CA PHE A 90 0.05 3.50 5.86
C PHE A 90 -0.94 4.65 6.09
N ASP A 91 -0.44 5.84 6.36
CA ASP A 91 -1.26 7.05 6.54
C ASP A 91 -1.72 7.58 5.17
N LEU A 92 -3.04 7.73 4.98
CA LEU A 92 -3.68 8.19 3.75
C LEU A 92 -3.81 9.72 3.63
N LYS A 93 -3.11 10.49 4.46
CA LYS A 93 -3.13 11.96 4.46
C LYS A 93 -2.92 12.57 3.07
N GLU A 94 -1.99 12.07 2.27
CA GLU A 94 -1.76 12.55 0.89
C GLU A 94 -3.01 12.46 -0.01
N LEU A 95 -3.85 11.45 0.19
CA LEU A 95 -5.09 11.25 -0.58
C LEU A 95 -6.23 12.14 -0.07
N LYS A 96 -6.20 12.51 1.20
CA LYS A 96 -7.21 13.37 1.85
C LYS A 96 -7.24 14.79 1.27
N GLU A 97 -6.10 15.27 0.77
CA GLU A 97 -5.96 16.62 0.20
C GLU A 97 -6.65 16.79 -1.18
N THR A 98 -7.25 15.73 -1.73
CA THR A 98 -7.87 15.75 -3.07
C THR A 98 -9.30 16.29 -3.12
N ASN A 99 -9.88 16.69 -1.97
CA ASN A 99 -11.24 17.24 -1.82
C ASN A 99 -12.42 16.32 -2.19
N TYR A 100 -12.18 15.04 -2.47
CA TYR A 100 -13.25 14.07 -2.76
C TYR A 100 -13.83 13.46 -1.49
N ASP A 101 -15.16 13.26 -1.48
CA ASP A 101 -15.87 12.59 -0.38
C ASP A 101 -15.57 11.09 -0.30
N GLU A 102 -15.20 10.50 -1.44
CA GLU A 102 -14.85 9.09 -1.55
C GLU A 102 -13.80 8.89 -2.65
N ILE A 103 -12.81 8.05 -2.38
CA ILE A 103 -11.77 7.64 -3.31
C ILE A 103 -11.69 6.13 -3.30
N VAL A 104 -11.73 5.51 -4.47
CA VAL A 104 -11.49 4.07 -4.60
C VAL A 104 -9.99 3.81 -4.69
N LEU A 105 -9.46 3.09 -3.71
CA LEU A 105 -8.05 2.67 -3.69
C LEU A 105 -7.91 1.34 -4.42
N LEU A 106 -7.07 1.32 -5.43
CA LEU A 106 -6.66 0.14 -6.17
C LEU A 106 -5.23 -0.20 -5.79
N ILE A 107 -5.02 -1.28 -5.06
CA ILE A 107 -3.67 -1.74 -4.71
C ILE A 107 -3.20 -2.71 -5.80
N LYS A 108 -2.05 -2.46 -6.41
CA LYS A 108 -1.46 -3.38 -7.39
C LYS A 108 -1.29 -4.77 -6.77
N ASP A 109 -1.57 -5.81 -7.56
CA ASP A 109 -1.54 -7.22 -7.15
C ASP A 109 -2.57 -7.60 -6.06
N TYR A 110 -3.60 -6.78 -5.87
CA TYR A 110 -4.75 -7.07 -5.02
C TYR A 110 -6.07 -6.77 -5.75
N ASN A 111 -6.91 -7.78 -5.91
CA ASN A 111 -8.10 -7.69 -6.76
C ASN A 111 -9.29 -6.97 -6.09
N THR A 112 -9.22 -6.75 -4.78
CA THR A 112 -10.30 -6.09 -4.04
C THR A 112 -10.07 -4.59 -4.00
N GLN A 113 -11.11 -3.83 -4.35
CA GLN A 113 -11.10 -2.38 -4.27
C GLN A 113 -11.47 -1.94 -2.85
N LEU A 114 -10.81 -0.89 -2.36
CA LEU A 114 -11.15 -0.31 -1.05
C LEU A 114 -11.79 1.05 -1.26
N HIS A 115 -12.87 1.32 -0.54
CA HIS A 115 -13.57 2.59 -0.58
C HIS A 115 -13.09 3.44 0.60
N TYR A 116 -12.29 4.45 0.30
CA TYR A 116 -11.76 5.38 1.29
C TYR A 116 -12.64 6.62 1.38
N LYS A 117 -13.11 6.94 2.58
CA LYS A 117 -13.85 8.16 2.90
C LYS A 117 -13.01 8.99 3.86
N PRO A 118 -12.31 10.04 3.39
CA PRO A 118 -11.42 10.82 4.25
C PRO A 118 -12.19 11.46 5.41
N ILE A 119 -11.66 11.36 6.64
CA ILE A 119 -12.28 12.01 7.81
C ILE A 119 -12.08 13.51 7.71
N LYS A 120 -13.12 14.29 7.40
CA LYS A 120 -13.01 15.75 7.38
C LYS A 120 -12.87 16.28 8.82
N ASN A 121 -11.82 17.04 9.07
CA ASN A 121 -11.64 17.81 10.32
C ASN A 121 -12.39 19.13 10.24
#